data_AF-A0A117EDP1-F1
#
_entry.id   AF-A0A117EDP1-F1
#
_cell.length_a   1.000
_cell.length_b   1.000
_cell.length_c   1.000
_cell.angle_alpha   90.00
_cell.angle_beta   90.00
_cell.angle_gamma   90.00
#
_symmetry.space_group_name_H-M   'P 1'
#
loop_
_entity.id
_entity.type
_entity.pdbx_description
1 polymer ?
#
loop_
_entity_poly.entity_id
_entity_poly.type
_entity_poly.pdbx_seq_one_letter_code
_entity_poly.pdbx_strand_id
1 'polypeptide(L)'
;MGDTVEYLRLTADELERIKSDPDWAWNHMEDVREGEEAYEPAPRDARYYAIDSRRLQELLLRRAGFPVDVINGEQPVHYPDPSAGDYHYLTAGQVATAANALAALECDRLVAHTDPRELVETGFYPDAPTAALYLDAARHHHDGLTEFLGAAAREGRAVLVWQL
;
A
#
# COMPACT_ATOMS: atom_id res chain seq x y z
N MET A 1 0.13 17.14 3.78
CA MET A 1 0.20 15.87 4.51
C MET A 1 -0.18 14.82 3.50
N GLY A 2 0.74 13.90 3.18
CA GLY A 2 0.63 13.05 2.01
C GLY A 2 -0.62 12.18 2.07
N ASP A 3 -1.25 12.00 0.91
CA ASP A 3 -2.26 10.97 0.70
C ASP A 3 -1.59 9.74 0.06
N THR A 4 -0.32 9.50 0.42
CA THR A 4 0.53 8.47 -0.16
C THR A 4 0.78 7.37 0.86
N VAL A 5 0.65 6.13 0.41
CA VAL A 5 1.15 4.94 1.10
C VAL A 5 2.21 4.30 0.23
N GLU A 6 3.29 3.87 0.88
CA GLU A 6 4.44 3.27 0.24
C GLU A 6 4.69 1.86 0.74
N TYR A 7 5.25 1.05 -0.14
CA TYR A 7 5.44 -0.38 0.05
C TYR A 7 6.86 -0.80 -0.31
N LEU A 8 7.44 -1.73 0.46
CA LEU A 8 8.72 -2.34 0.13
C LEU A 8 8.68 -3.85 0.34
N ARG A 9 9.04 -4.63 -0.69
CA ARG A 9 9.19 -6.09 -0.58
C ARG A 9 10.46 -6.46 0.15
N LEU A 10 10.32 -7.28 1.17
CA LEU A 10 11.40 -7.73 2.03
C LEU A 10 11.60 -9.24 1.97
N THR A 11 12.86 -9.65 1.90
CA THR A 11 13.30 -10.99 2.32
C THR A 11 13.06 -11.19 3.81
N ALA A 12 13.15 -12.44 4.29
CA ALA A 12 13.09 -12.72 5.73
C ALA A 12 14.22 -12.03 6.50
N ASP A 13 15.45 -12.05 5.97
CA ASP A 13 16.61 -11.43 6.61
C ASP A 13 16.49 -9.91 6.66
N GLU A 14 16.01 -9.28 5.59
CA GLU A 14 15.76 -7.83 5.56
C GLU A 14 14.65 -7.42 6.53
N LEU A 15 13.59 -8.21 6.66
CA LEU A 15 12.52 -7.95 7.64
C LEU A 15 13.07 -7.97 9.08
N GLU A 16 13.85 -8.98 9.44
CA GLU A 16 14.45 -9.06 10.77
C GLU A 16 15.45 -7.93 11.00
N ARG A 17 16.18 -7.53 9.96
CA ARG A 17 17.10 -6.41 10.04
C ARG A 17 16.38 -5.08 10.24
N ILE A 18 15.31 -4.80 9.46
CA ILE A 18 14.47 -3.61 9.63
C ILE A 18 13.96 -3.52 11.06
N LYS A 19 13.50 -4.63 11.68
CA LYS A 19 13.00 -4.60 13.07
C LYS A 19 14.06 -4.24 14.11
N SER A 20 15.34 -4.44 13.81
CA SER A 20 16.44 -4.32 14.77
C SER A 20 17.31 -3.07 14.59
N ASP A 21 17.32 -2.50 13.38
CA ASP A 21 18.27 -1.47 12.96
C ASP A 21 17.53 -0.36 12.19
N PRO A 22 17.01 0.67 12.91
CA PRO A 22 16.23 1.74 12.29
C PRO A 22 17.03 2.57 11.30
N ASP A 23 18.31 2.81 11.56
CA ASP A 23 19.18 3.56 10.65
C ASP A 23 19.37 2.76 9.35
N TRP A 24 19.57 1.45 9.45
CA TRP A 24 19.62 0.59 8.26
C TRP A 24 18.28 0.56 7.53
N ALA A 25 17.15 0.50 8.25
CA ALA A 25 15.82 0.51 7.65
C ALA A 25 15.61 1.75 6.79
N TRP A 26 15.84 2.95 7.33
CA TRP A 26 15.70 4.22 6.61
C TRP A 26 16.57 4.24 5.34
N ASN A 27 17.86 3.97 5.49
CA ASN A 27 18.79 4.01 4.35
C ASN A 27 18.41 2.98 3.28
N HIS A 28 18.01 1.77 3.68
CA HIS A 28 17.61 0.74 2.73
C HIS A 28 16.33 1.12 1.96
N MET A 29 15.36 1.71 2.64
CA MET A 29 14.11 2.19 2.03
C MET A 29 14.41 3.28 1.00
N GLU A 30 15.18 4.30 1.39
CA GLU A 30 15.54 5.41 0.50
C GLU A 30 16.37 4.93 -0.70
N ASP A 31 17.35 4.05 -0.50
CA ASP A 31 18.18 3.51 -1.58
C ASP A 31 17.34 2.75 -2.62
N VAL A 32 16.38 1.94 -2.17
CA VAL A 32 15.48 1.20 -3.09
C VAL A 32 14.49 2.16 -3.75
N ARG A 33 13.93 3.11 -3.01
CA ARG A 33 12.99 4.12 -3.52
C ARG A 33 13.63 4.95 -4.62
N GLU A 34 14.78 5.56 -4.36
CA GLU A 34 15.52 6.38 -5.33
C GLU A 34 15.89 5.56 -6.58
N GLY A 35 16.33 4.32 -6.37
CA GLY A 35 16.62 3.39 -7.45
C GLY A 35 15.40 3.14 -8.34
N GLU A 36 14.27 2.75 -7.78
CA GLU A 36 13.10 2.38 -8.57
C GLU A 36 12.33 3.58 -9.14
N GLU A 37 12.36 4.74 -8.49
CA GLU A 37 11.85 5.99 -9.08
C GLU A 37 12.65 6.39 -10.33
N ALA A 38 13.94 6.07 -10.41
CA ALA A 38 14.75 6.36 -11.59
C ALA A 38 14.47 5.42 -12.78
N TYR A 39 14.01 4.19 -12.53
CA TYR A 39 13.81 3.16 -13.56
C TYR A 39 12.33 2.84 -13.86
N GLU A 40 11.40 3.24 -12.98
CA GLU A 40 9.95 3.02 -13.06
C GLU A 40 9.57 1.58 -13.52
N PRO A 41 9.99 0.53 -12.78
CA PRO A 41 9.62 -0.83 -13.12
C PRO A 41 8.10 -1.06 -13.05
N ALA A 42 7.60 -2.02 -13.82
CA ALA A 42 6.22 -2.46 -13.68
C ALA A 42 5.96 -2.98 -12.25
N PRO A 43 4.76 -2.78 -11.66
CA PRO A 43 4.51 -3.12 -10.25
C PRO A 43 4.86 -4.56 -9.89
N ARG A 44 4.61 -5.52 -10.79
CA ARG A 44 5.02 -6.93 -10.60
C ARG A 44 6.53 -7.14 -10.42
N ASP A 45 7.34 -6.34 -11.10
CA ASP A 45 8.81 -6.46 -11.17
C ASP A 45 9.52 -5.55 -10.14
N ALA A 46 8.77 -4.58 -9.58
CA ALA A 46 9.23 -3.60 -8.60
C ALA A 46 9.39 -4.19 -7.18
N ARG A 47 10.38 -3.73 -6.41
CA ARG A 47 10.49 -3.95 -4.97
C ARG A 47 9.78 -2.86 -4.18
N TYR A 48 9.73 -1.65 -4.70
CA TYR A 48 9.07 -0.48 -4.15
C TYR A 48 7.79 -0.18 -4.94
N TYR A 49 6.76 0.28 -4.25
CA TYR A 49 5.52 0.72 -4.89
C TYR A 49 4.87 1.80 -4.03
N ALA A 50 4.17 2.73 -4.67
CA ALA A 50 3.48 3.83 -3.99
C ALA A 50 2.08 4.06 -4.57
N ILE A 51 1.16 4.53 -3.74
CA ILE A 51 -0.19 4.89 -4.14
C ILE A 51 -0.54 6.26 -3.57
N ASP A 52 -0.77 7.23 -4.44
CA ASP A 52 -1.11 8.64 -4.10
C ASP A 52 -2.63 8.89 -3.92
N SER A 53 -3.35 7.89 -3.39
CA SER A 53 -4.78 7.97 -3.08
C SER A 53 -5.14 7.13 -1.85
N ARG A 54 -4.22 7.10 -0.88
CA ARG A 54 -4.24 6.23 0.30
C ARG A 54 -5.60 6.19 0.98
N ARG A 55 -6.15 7.36 1.33
CA ARG A 55 -7.42 7.45 2.06
C ARG A 55 -8.59 6.90 1.25
N LEU A 56 -8.60 7.12 -0.06
CA LEU A 56 -9.65 6.58 -0.92
C LEU A 56 -9.55 5.05 -1.00
N GLN A 57 -8.34 4.52 -1.18
CA GLN A 57 -8.12 3.07 -1.18
C GLN A 57 -8.53 2.44 0.16
N GLU A 58 -8.18 3.05 1.28
CA GLU A 58 -8.59 2.61 2.61
C GLU A 58 -10.11 2.54 2.73
N LEU A 59 -10.82 3.58 2.28
CA LEU A 59 -12.28 3.62 2.29
C LEU A 59 -12.88 2.49 1.44
N LEU A 60 -12.38 2.30 0.21
CA LEU A 60 -12.89 1.29 -0.72
C LEU A 60 -12.65 -0.13 -0.20
N LEU A 61 -11.45 -0.44 0.26
CA LEU A 61 -11.11 -1.75 0.82
C LEU A 61 -11.88 -2.04 2.12
N ARG A 62 -12.04 -1.04 2.99
CA ARG A 62 -12.85 -1.17 4.20
C ARG A 62 -14.32 -1.46 3.88
N ARG A 63 -14.91 -0.77 2.89
CA ARG A 63 -16.29 -1.03 2.42
C ARG A 63 -16.44 -2.44 1.85
N ALA A 64 -15.39 -2.97 1.23
CA ALA A 64 -15.35 -4.33 0.72
C ALA A 64 -15.24 -5.41 1.82
N GLY A 65 -14.97 -5.02 3.07
CA GLY A 65 -14.64 -5.96 4.14
C GLY A 65 -13.32 -6.68 3.85
N PHE A 66 -12.35 -5.99 3.26
CA PHE A 66 -11.08 -6.57 2.85
C PHE A 66 -10.33 -7.17 4.07
N PRO A 67 -9.76 -8.39 3.96
CA PRO A 67 -9.38 -9.18 5.14
C PRO A 67 -8.04 -8.80 5.77
N VAL A 68 -7.26 -7.93 5.12
CA VAL A 68 -5.91 -7.53 5.55
C VAL A 68 -5.79 -6.02 5.38
N ASP A 69 -5.37 -5.29 6.40
CA ASP A 69 -5.12 -3.86 6.30
C ASP A 69 -3.83 -3.60 5.51
N VAL A 70 -3.92 -3.63 4.19
CA VAL A 70 -2.80 -3.35 3.30
C VAL A 70 -2.44 -1.86 3.26
N ILE A 71 -3.30 -0.95 3.72
CA ILE A 71 -3.06 0.49 3.63
C ILE A 71 -2.31 1.02 4.84
N ASN A 72 -2.62 0.50 6.03
CA ASN A 72 -1.94 0.88 7.26
C ASN A 72 -0.91 -0.18 7.69
N GLY A 73 -0.96 -1.37 7.11
CA GLY A 73 -0.18 -2.53 7.56
C GLY A 73 -0.79 -3.17 8.82
N GLU A 74 -0.39 -4.41 9.10
CA GLU A 74 -0.99 -5.22 10.17
C GLU A 74 -0.12 -5.30 11.41
N GLN A 75 1.20 -5.32 11.23
CA GLN A 75 2.16 -5.55 12.30
C GLN A 75 3.02 -4.31 12.47
N PRO A 76 3.01 -3.65 13.63
CA PRO A 76 3.90 -2.52 13.87
C PRO A 76 5.36 -2.98 13.96
N VAL A 77 6.28 -2.13 13.48
CA VAL A 77 7.71 -2.22 13.77
C VAL A 77 7.96 -1.45 15.07
N HIS A 78 8.55 -2.12 16.07
CA HIS A 78 8.80 -1.52 17.37
C HIS A 78 10.26 -1.12 17.52
N TYR A 79 10.54 0.17 17.35
CA TYR A 79 11.84 0.72 17.68
C TYR A 79 11.91 1.22 19.14
N PRO A 80 13.09 1.17 19.78
CA PRO A 80 13.30 1.79 21.08
C PRO A 80 13.13 3.31 21.07
N ASP A 81 13.45 3.95 19.94
CA ASP A 81 13.27 5.38 19.71
C ASP A 81 11.97 5.61 18.90
N PRO A 82 10.94 6.24 19.49
CA PRO A 82 9.68 6.55 18.79
C PRO A 82 9.85 7.49 17.59
N SER A 83 10.95 8.22 17.49
CA SER A 83 11.22 9.12 16.36
C SER A 83 11.83 8.41 15.15
N ALA A 84 12.19 7.13 15.28
CA ALA A 84 12.84 6.34 14.24
C ALA A 84 11.89 5.88 13.10
N GLY A 85 10.61 6.23 13.18
CA GLY A 85 9.62 5.97 12.14
C GLY A 85 8.45 5.12 12.63
N ASP A 86 7.27 5.41 12.09
CA ASP A 86 6.05 4.64 12.31
C ASP A 86 5.83 3.69 11.12
N TYR A 87 6.51 2.54 11.17
CA TYR A 87 6.43 1.54 10.12
C TYR A 87 5.56 0.38 10.54
N HIS A 88 4.82 -0.14 9.57
CA HIS A 88 4.06 -1.36 9.71
C HIS A 88 4.51 -2.35 8.64
N TYR A 89 4.19 -3.62 8.82
CA TYR A 89 4.46 -4.63 7.81
C TYR A 89 3.35 -5.66 7.73
N LEU A 90 3.33 -6.34 6.59
CA LEU A 90 2.56 -7.54 6.32
C LEU A 90 3.53 -8.72 6.32
N THR A 91 3.20 -9.75 7.09
CA THR A 91 3.90 -11.04 6.99
C THR A 91 3.68 -11.68 5.62
N ALA A 92 4.56 -12.58 5.18
CA ALA A 92 4.37 -13.29 3.91
C ALA A 92 3.00 -14.01 3.80
N GLY A 93 2.48 -14.52 4.93
CA GLY A 93 1.14 -15.12 4.97
C GLY A 93 0.00 -14.10 4.79
N GLN A 94 0.12 -12.92 5.39
CA GLN A 94 -0.82 -11.80 5.18
C GLN A 94 -0.74 -11.27 3.74
N VAL A 95 0.48 -11.16 3.17
CA VAL A 95 0.68 -10.79 1.76
C VAL A 95 0.00 -11.79 0.83
N ALA A 96 0.16 -13.10 1.07
CA ALA A 96 -0.52 -14.11 0.27
C ALA A 96 -2.05 -14.05 0.39
N THR A 97 -2.56 -13.79 1.60
CA THR A 97 -4.00 -13.61 1.84
C THR A 97 -4.54 -12.37 1.11
N ALA A 98 -3.83 -11.25 1.22
CA ALA A 98 -4.17 -10.00 0.54
C ALA A 98 -4.12 -10.14 -0.99
N ALA A 99 -3.06 -10.76 -1.53
CA ALA A 99 -2.92 -10.98 -2.97
C ALA A 99 -4.10 -11.80 -3.55
N ASN A 100 -4.47 -12.88 -2.86
CA ASN A 100 -5.62 -13.70 -3.27
C ASN A 100 -6.95 -12.94 -3.18
N ALA A 101 -7.13 -12.16 -2.11
CA ALA A 101 -8.34 -11.36 -1.93
C ALA A 101 -8.45 -10.24 -2.97
N LEU A 102 -7.35 -9.54 -3.28
CA LEU A 102 -7.31 -8.52 -4.33
C LEU A 102 -7.63 -9.11 -5.70
N ALA A 103 -7.01 -10.24 -6.06
CA ALA A 103 -7.27 -10.91 -7.34
C ALA A 103 -8.73 -11.39 -7.50
N ALA A 104 -9.43 -11.66 -6.39
CA ALA A 104 -10.85 -12.03 -6.40
C ALA A 104 -11.80 -10.82 -6.34
N LEU A 105 -11.27 -9.62 -6.04
CA LEU A 105 -12.05 -8.42 -5.85
C LEU A 105 -12.20 -7.67 -7.17
N GLU A 106 -13.43 -7.59 -7.70
CA GLU A 106 -13.69 -6.78 -8.89
C GLU A 106 -13.69 -5.28 -8.51
N CYS A 107 -12.64 -4.54 -8.86
CA CYS A 107 -12.53 -3.10 -8.56
C CYS A 107 -13.74 -2.28 -9.05
N ASP A 108 -14.32 -2.64 -10.20
CA ASP A 108 -15.50 -1.95 -10.72
C ASP A 108 -16.69 -2.01 -9.75
N ARG A 109 -16.80 -3.07 -8.93
CA ARG A 109 -17.83 -3.15 -7.87
C ARG A 109 -17.54 -2.20 -6.72
N LEU A 110 -16.26 -2.00 -6.36
CA LEU A 110 -15.87 -1.05 -5.31
C LEU A 110 -16.24 0.39 -5.69
N VAL A 111 -15.93 0.75 -6.92
CA VAL A 111 -16.13 2.11 -7.44
C VAL A 111 -17.61 2.36 -7.74
N ALA A 112 -18.33 1.41 -8.35
CA ALA A 112 -19.74 1.57 -8.73
C ALA A 112 -20.68 1.83 -7.54
N HIS A 113 -20.30 1.40 -6.33
CA HIS A 113 -21.07 1.62 -5.11
C HIS A 113 -20.68 2.89 -4.36
N THR A 114 -19.74 3.69 -4.87
CA THR A 114 -19.28 4.93 -4.23
C THR A 114 -19.77 6.14 -5.03
N ASP A 115 -20.69 6.90 -4.45
CA ASP A 115 -21.20 8.14 -5.07
C ASP A 115 -20.16 9.27 -4.89
N PRO A 116 -19.68 9.91 -5.98
CA PRO A 116 -18.80 11.07 -5.89
C PRO A 116 -19.34 12.19 -4.97
N ARG A 117 -20.67 12.36 -4.89
CA ARG A 117 -21.30 13.36 -4.01
C ARG A 117 -21.12 13.04 -2.54
N GLU A 118 -21.20 11.76 -2.17
CA GLU A 118 -20.94 11.31 -0.81
C GLU A 118 -19.52 11.68 -0.37
N LEU A 119 -18.53 11.53 -1.27
CA LEU A 119 -17.14 11.88 -1.00
C LEU A 119 -16.95 13.40 -0.82
N VAL A 120 -17.77 14.23 -1.46
CA VAL A 120 -17.76 15.68 -1.24
C VAL A 120 -18.44 16.04 0.08
N GLU A 121 -19.62 15.48 0.35
CA GLU A 121 -20.39 15.75 1.58
C GLU A 121 -19.63 15.33 2.85
N THR A 122 -18.83 14.27 2.76
CA THR A 122 -17.97 13.80 3.86
C THR A 122 -16.62 14.55 3.93
N GLY A 123 -16.39 15.52 3.05
CA GLY A 123 -15.17 16.33 3.03
C GLY A 123 -13.92 15.57 2.56
N PHE A 124 -14.10 14.46 1.84
CA PHE A 124 -13.01 13.66 1.28
C PHE A 124 -12.38 14.38 0.07
N TYR A 125 -13.21 14.99 -0.76
CA TYR A 125 -12.80 15.76 -1.94
C TYR A 125 -13.51 17.12 -1.99
N PRO A 126 -12.90 18.13 -2.65
CA PRO A 126 -13.45 19.49 -2.72
C PRO A 126 -14.71 19.58 -3.60
N ASP A 127 -14.81 18.75 -4.64
CA ASP A 127 -15.94 18.74 -5.57
C ASP A 127 -16.12 17.38 -6.27
N ALA A 128 -17.29 17.19 -6.89
CA ALA A 128 -17.69 15.92 -7.50
C ALA A 128 -16.85 15.56 -8.74
N PRO A 129 -16.46 16.51 -9.63
CA PRO A 129 -15.51 16.20 -10.70
C PRO A 129 -14.17 15.66 -10.20
N THR A 130 -13.62 16.24 -9.13
CA THR A 130 -12.39 15.75 -8.50
C THR A 130 -12.59 14.36 -7.94
N ALA A 131 -13.67 14.13 -7.18
CA ALA A 131 -13.99 12.81 -6.65
C ALA A 131 -14.12 11.73 -7.74
N ALA A 132 -14.77 12.06 -8.87
CA ALA A 132 -14.90 11.15 -10.01
C ALA A 132 -13.54 10.80 -10.64
N LEU A 133 -12.64 11.77 -10.79
CA LEU A 133 -11.29 11.52 -11.32
C LEU A 133 -10.50 10.51 -10.46
N TYR A 134 -10.56 10.67 -9.13
CA TYR A 134 -9.88 9.73 -8.22
C TYR A 134 -10.54 8.36 -8.18
N LEU A 135 -11.86 8.29 -8.32
CA LEU A 135 -12.58 7.02 -8.47
C LEU A 135 -12.23 6.30 -9.77
N ASP A 136 -12.05 7.03 -10.87
CA ASP A 136 -11.57 6.46 -12.14
C ASP A 136 -10.12 5.95 -12.01
N ALA A 137 -9.27 6.69 -11.30
CA ALA A 137 -7.89 6.28 -11.01
C ALA A 137 -7.79 5.08 -10.05
N ALA A 138 -8.83 4.80 -9.26
CA ALA A 138 -8.81 3.72 -8.26
C ALA A 138 -8.55 2.35 -8.89
N ARG A 139 -9.00 2.12 -10.14
CA ARG A 139 -8.72 0.89 -10.89
C ARG A 139 -7.23 0.71 -11.16
N HIS A 140 -6.53 1.77 -11.55
CA HIS A 140 -5.10 1.71 -11.81
C HIS A 140 -4.32 1.31 -10.54
N HIS A 141 -4.69 1.90 -9.41
CA HIS A 141 -4.08 1.55 -8.12
C HIS A 141 -4.43 0.14 -7.66
N HIS A 142 -5.67 -0.31 -7.87
CA HIS A 142 -6.07 -1.68 -7.57
C HIS A 142 -5.28 -2.69 -8.40
N ASP A 143 -5.17 -2.47 -9.72
CA ASP A 143 -4.44 -3.36 -10.62
C ASP A 143 -2.95 -3.40 -10.24
N GLY A 144 -2.34 -2.22 -10.01
CA GLY A 144 -0.93 -2.13 -9.61
C GLY A 144 -0.64 -2.78 -8.25
N LEU A 145 -1.50 -2.57 -7.25
CA LEU A 145 -1.36 -3.22 -5.94
C LEU A 145 -1.55 -4.74 -6.04
N THR A 146 -2.49 -5.19 -6.88
CA THR A 146 -2.72 -6.63 -7.14
C THR A 146 -1.50 -7.28 -7.76
N GLU A 147 -0.90 -6.64 -8.77
CA GLU A 147 0.34 -7.10 -9.37
C GLU A 147 1.49 -7.12 -8.35
N PHE A 148 1.61 -6.07 -7.56
CA PHE A 148 2.70 -5.92 -6.61
C PHE A 148 2.64 -6.97 -5.49
N LEU A 149 1.48 -7.10 -4.83
CA LEU A 149 1.30 -8.10 -3.77
C LEU A 149 1.26 -9.52 -4.32
N GLY A 150 0.75 -9.72 -5.55
CA GLY A 150 0.78 -11.02 -6.23
C GLY A 150 2.21 -11.53 -6.44
N ALA A 151 3.12 -10.67 -6.90
CA ALA A 151 4.52 -11.02 -7.06
C ALA A 151 5.22 -11.24 -5.70
N ALA A 152 4.95 -10.38 -4.70
CA ALA A 152 5.45 -10.56 -3.35
C ALA A 152 5.01 -11.91 -2.73
N ALA A 153 3.74 -12.28 -2.90
CA ALA A 153 3.19 -13.55 -2.44
C ALA A 153 3.86 -14.76 -3.11
N ARG A 154 4.04 -14.71 -4.44
CA ARG A 154 4.72 -15.78 -5.22
C ARG A 154 6.16 -16.01 -4.74
N GLU A 155 6.82 -14.97 -4.27
CA GLU A 155 8.20 -15.01 -3.79
C GLU A 155 8.32 -15.25 -2.29
N GLY A 156 7.20 -15.34 -1.57
CA GLY A 156 7.20 -15.51 -0.10
C GLY A 156 7.77 -14.29 0.64
N ARG A 157 7.61 -13.09 0.09
CA ARG A 157 8.11 -11.83 0.67
C ARG A 157 7.16 -11.28 1.72
N ALA A 158 7.74 -10.67 2.75
CA ALA A 158 7.01 -9.71 3.57
C ALA A 158 6.95 -8.36 2.86
N VAL A 159 6.06 -7.47 3.31
CA VAL A 159 5.93 -6.12 2.76
C VAL A 159 5.94 -5.11 3.89
N LEU A 160 6.87 -4.16 3.86
CA LEU A 160 6.83 -2.97 4.70
C LEU A 160 5.78 -2.00 4.15
N VAL A 161 5.09 -1.28 5.03
CA VAL A 161 4.07 -0.29 4.72
C VAL A 161 4.35 0.97 5.55
N TRP A 162 4.39 2.13 4.91
CA TRP A 162 4.53 3.42 5.60
C TRP A 162 3.78 4.55 4.89
N GLN A 163 3.60 5.66 5.61
CA GLN A 163 2.81 6.81 5.19
C GLN A 163 3.64 8.08 5.40
N LEU A 164 3.65 8.99 4.43
CA LEU A 164 4.38 10.28 4.46
C LEU A 164 3.44 11.50 4.62
#